data_AF-A0A7S4KPK2-F1
#
_entry.id   AF-A0A7S4KPK2-F1
#
_cell.length_a   1.000
_cell.length_b   1.000
_cell.length_c   1.000
_cell.angle_alpha   90.00
_cell.angle_beta   90.00
_cell.angle_gamma   90.00
#
_symmetry.space_group_name_H-M   'P 1'
#
loop_
_entity.id
_entity.type
_entity.pdbx_description
1 polymer ?
#
loop_
_entity_poly.entity_id
_entity_poly.type
_entity_poly.pdbx_seq_one_letter_code
_entity_poly.pdbx_strand_id
1 'polypeptide(L)'
;LFPDRDCFHVEKNMLSESILTEMSDNSTDSISSLNDIVKKLGVLRDKILLNAEIKRISGCIVTGTLFVSLAEYYISMLNSCNTISIPDAFGAISQSACERANSRCIDGYEEAFLNLRGKLPLDSSEISFWHMSASRDAIDVYKTWTSGLQKQNVNRYKLQLEEKLKTLFERVSAENAKMCEQKSLKIINELYRELEEKNPQQCLSRLR
;
A
#
# COMPACT_ATOMS: atom_id res chain seq x y z
N LEU A 1 4.09 -8.25 -30.25
CA LEU A 1 5.37 -8.08 -30.97
C LEU A 1 6.43 -7.63 -29.97
N PHE A 2 7.66 -8.15 -30.05
CA PHE A 2 8.78 -7.68 -29.22
C PHE A 2 9.38 -6.40 -29.84
N PRO A 3 9.53 -5.30 -29.07
CA PRO A 3 10.04 -4.02 -29.57
C PRO A 3 11.52 -4.11 -29.89
N ASP A 4 12.31 -4.68 -28.99
CA ASP A 4 13.72 -4.95 -29.20
C ASP A 4 13.93 -6.42 -29.54
N ARG A 5 14.78 -6.65 -30.54
CA ARG A 5 15.15 -7.98 -31.00
C ARG A 5 16.64 -8.04 -31.13
N ASP A 6 17.22 -9.08 -30.57
CA ASP A 6 18.64 -9.33 -30.60
C ASP A 6 18.87 -10.81 -30.91
N CYS A 7 20.04 -11.13 -31.43
CA CYS A 7 20.44 -12.49 -31.75
C CYS A 7 21.86 -12.71 -31.25
N PHE A 8 22.05 -13.75 -30.45
CA PHE A 8 23.37 -14.18 -30.00
C PHE A 8 23.69 -15.53 -30.60
N HIS A 9 24.78 -15.61 -31.37
CA HIS A 9 25.18 -16.84 -32.04
C HIS A 9 26.17 -17.63 -31.18
N VAL A 10 25.88 -18.93 -31.01
CA VAL A 10 26.78 -19.91 -30.39
C VAL A 10 27.08 -20.98 -31.43
N GLU A 11 28.36 -21.20 -31.74
CA GLU A 11 28.78 -22.16 -32.76
C GLU A 11 28.63 -23.60 -32.25
N LYS A 12 27.99 -24.46 -33.07
CA LYS A 12 27.74 -25.87 -32.78
C LYS A 12 29.03 -26.68 -32.53
N ASN A 13 30.11 -26.30 -33.19
CA ASN A 13 31.40 -26.98 -33.14
C ASN A 13 32.08 -26.90 -31.75
N MET A 14 31.50 -26.13 -30.83
CA MET A 14 32.02 -25.96 -29.48
C MET A 14 31.39 -26.96 -28.48
N LEU A 15 30.29 -27.63 -28.83
CA LEU A 15 29.56 -28.57 -27.96
C LEU A 15 29.44 -29.91 -28.69
N SER A 16 30.46 -30.77 -28.57
CA SER A 16 30.31 -32.17 -28.97
C SER A 16 29.41 -32.90 -27.95
N GLU A 17 28.69 -33.94 -28.39
CA GLU A 17 27.88 -34.78 -27.48
C GLU A 17 28.69 -35.33 -26.30
N SER A 18 29.98 -35.60 -26.52
CA SER A 18 30.94 -36.02 -25.51
C SER A 18 31.12 -34.96 -24.42
N ILE A 19 31.28 -33.68 -24.79
CA ILE A 19 31.41 -32.57 -23.85
C ILE A 19 30.10 -32.34 -23.09
N LEU A 20 28.95 -32.44 -23.77
CA LEU A 20 27.62 -32.30 -23.12
C LEU A 20 27.36 -33.38 -22.07
N THR A 21 27.86 -34.59 -22.30
CA THR A 21 27.77 -35.71 -21.35
C THR A 21 28.73 -35.50 -20.18
N GLU A 22 29.98 -35.09 -20.44
CA GLU A 22 30.99 -34.81 -19.40
C GLU A 22 30.62 -33.61 -18.50
N MET A 23 29.88 -32.62 -19.03
CA MET A 23 29.39 -31.45 -18.27
C MET A 23 28.31 -31.79 -17.25
N SER A 24 27.59 -32.91 -17.42
CA SER A 24 26.58 -33.36 -16.45
C SER A 24 27.23 -33.96 -15.19
N ASP A 25 28.44 -34.51 -15.33
CA ASP A 25 29.06 -35.35 -14.30
C ASP A 25 30.28 -34.71 -13.62
N ASN A 26 30.90 -33.66 -14.20
CA ASN A 26 32.13 -33.04 -13.68
C ASN A 26 32.00 -31.54 -13.37
N SER A 27 32.78 -31.05 -12.40
CA SER A 27 32.97 -29.61 -12.15
C SER A 27 33.66 -28.95 -13.35
N THR A 28 33.12 -27.82 -13.79
CA THR A 28 33.46 -27.06 -15.02
C THR A 28 34.93 -26.65 -15.20
N ASP A 29 35.77 -26.80 -14.18
CA ASP A 29 37.13 -26.28 -14.14
C ASP A 29 38.14 -27.12 -14.95
N SER A 30 37.78 -28.34 -15.35
CA SER A 30 38.73 -29.32 -15.93
C SER A 30 38.78 -29.31 -17.47
N ILE A 31 37.87 -28.63 -18.16
CA ILE A 31 37.71 -28.78 -19.62
C ILE A 31 38.26 -27.54 -20.32
N SER A 32 39.54 -27.60 -20.73
CA SER A 32 40.24 -26.54 -21.47
C SER A 32 39.51 -26.11 -22.76
N SER A 33 38.74 -27.01 -23.36
CA SER A 33 37.92 -26.80 -24.57
C SER A 33 36.69 -25.93 -24.34
N LEU A 34 36.25 -25.75 -23.08
CA LEU A 34 35.10 -24.90 -22.72
C LEU A 34 35.47 -23.42 -22.55
N ASN A 35 36.76 -23.07 -22.48
CA ASN A 35 37.19 -21.70 -22.19
C ASN A 35 36.62 -20.66 -23.18
N ASP A 36 36.50 -20.99 -24.46
CA ASP A 36 35.94 -20.08 -25.45
C ASP A 36 34.41 -19.98 -25.37
N ILE A 37 33.72 -21.05 -24.98
CA ILE A 37 32.28 -21.02 -24.68
C ILE A 37 32.02 -20.20 -23.42
N VAL A 38 32.78 -20.43 -22.36
CA VAL A 38 32.65 -19.70 -21.10
C VAL A 38 32.89 -18.21 -21.33
N LYS A 39 33.88 -17.84 -22.15
CA LYS A 39 34.08 -16.44 -22.58
C LYS A 39 32.89 -15.89 -23.36
N LYS A 40 32.38 -16.61 -24.38
CA LYS A 40 31.21 -16.17 -25.17
C LYS A 40 29.95 -16.07 -24.30
N LEU A 41 29.70 -17.01 -23.40
CA LEU A 41 28.59 -16.98 -22.44
C LEU A 41 28.77 -15.86 -21.41
N GLY A 42 30.01 -15.58 -21.00
CA GLY A 42 30.34 -14.42 -20.17
C GLY A 42 29.93 -13.12 -20.86
N VAL A 43 30.30 -12.96 -22.13
CA VAL A 43 29.87 -11.80 -22.94
C VAL A 43 28.35 -11.72 -23.06
N LEU A 44 27.66 -12.85 -23.30
CA LEU A 44 26.19 -12.88 -23.34
C LEU A 44 25.57 -12.48 -22.00
N ARG A 45 26.05 -13.06 -20.90
CA ARG A 45 25.59 -12.75 -19.55
C ARG A 45 25.75 -11.27 -19.26
N ASP A 46 26.93 -10.72 -19.52
CA ASP A 46 27.22 -9.30 -19.27
C ASP A 46 26.35 -8.42 -20.16
N LYS A 47 26.16 -8.79 -21.43
CA LYS A 47 25.24 -8.10 -22.34
C LYS A 47 23.79 -8.13 -21.83
N ILE A 48 23.30 -9.26 -21.32
CA ILE A 48 21.94 -9.35 -20.75
C ILE A 48 21.84 -8.51 -19.49
N LEU A 49 22.76 -8.67 -18.55
CA LEU A 49 22.70 -7.98 -17.25
C LEU A 49 22.87 -6.46 -17.37
N LEU A 50 23.68 -5.99 -18.32
CA LEU A 50 23.90 -4.55 -18.55
C LEU A 50 22.75 -3.89 -19.30
N ASN A 51 22.06 -4.62 -20.17
CA ASN A 51 20.99 -4.06 -21.02
C ASN A 51 19.57 -4.45 -20.56
N ALA A 52 19.42 -5.33 -19.57
CA ALA A 52 18.11 -5.72 -19.07
C ALA A 52 17.41 -4.53 -18.40
N GLU A 53 16.34 -4.07 -19.03
CA GLU A 53 15.49 -3.04 -18.43
C GLU A 53 14.60 -3.60 -17.32
N ILE A 54 14.26 -2.74 -16.36
CA ILE A 54 13.26 -3.04 -15.34
C ILE A 54 11.94 -3.37 -16.03
N LYS A 55 11.32 -4.49 -15.63
CA LYS A 55 10.04 -4.93 -16.20
C LYS A 55 8.97 -3.85 -15.99
N ARG A 56 8.34 -3.45 -17.10
CA ARG A 56 7.21 -2.50 -17.10
C ARG A 56 5.99 -3.08 -17.78
N ILE A 57 4.81 -2.77 -17.25
CA ILE A 57 3.51 -3.04 -17.89
C ILE A 57 2.76 -1.71 -17.97
N SER A 58 2.40 -1.29 -19.18
CA SER A 58 1.73 0.01 -19.40
C SER A 58 2.46 1.19 -18.74
N GLY A 59 3.80 1.20 -18.83
CA GLY A 59 4.68 2.23 -18.22
C GLY A 59 4.94 2.08 -16.72
N CYS A 60 4.21 1.20 -16.04
CA CYS A 60 4.30 0.96 -14.60
C CYS A 60 5.39 -0.06 -14.27
N ILE A 61 6.22 0.23 -13.26
CA ILE A 61 7.26 -0.69 -12.80
C ILE A 61 6.62 -1.91 -12.12
N VAL A 62 7.02 -3.11 -12.53
CA VAL A 62 6.58 -4.35 -11.90
C VAL A 62 7.49 -4.67 -10.72
N THR A 63 6.99 -4.41 -9.51
CA THR A 63 7.63 -4.82 -8.25
C THR A 63 7.47 -6.32 -8.00
N GLY A 64 8.20 -6.90 -7.04
CA GLY A 64 8.06 -8.31 -6.69
C GLY A 64 6.65 -8.70 -6.25
N THR A 65 5.99 -7.87 -5.46
CA THR A 65 4.59 -8.11 -5.03
C THR A 65 3.63 -8.09 -6.21
N LEU A 66 3.79 -7.13 -7.12
CA LEU A 66 2.98 -7.02 -8.34
C LEU A 66 3.24 -8.21 -9.28
N PHE A 67 4.48 -8.67 -9.37
CA PHE A 67 4.86 -9.84 -10.17
C PHE A 67 4.16 -11.11 -9.68
N VAL A 68 4.15 -11.36 -8.36
CA VAL A 68 3.45 -12.50 -7.77
C VAL A 68 1.95 -12.44 -8.05
N SER A 69 1.31 -11.28 -7.85
CA SER A 69 -0.13 -11.13 -8.14
C SER A 69 -0.45 -11.33 -9.63
N LEU A 70 0.45 -10.92 -10.54
CA LEU A 70 0.30 -11.19 -11.98
C LEU A 70 0.40 -12.67 -12.29
N ALA A 71 1.36 -13.37 -11.68
CA ALA A 71 1.52 -14.82 -11.86
C ALA A 71 0.28 -15.59 -11.36
N GLU A 72 -0.21 -15.27 -10.17
CA GLU A 72 -1.43 -15.86 -9.60
C GLU A 72 -2.65 -15.60 -10.49
N TYR A 73 -2.81 -14.37 -10.98
CA TYR A 73 -3.89 -14.01 -11.90
C TYR A 73 -3.81 -14.82 -13.20
N TYR A 74 -2.64 -14.90 -13.84
CA TYR A 74 -2.48 -15.66 -15.07
C TYR A 74 -2.72 -17.16 -14.89
N ILE A 75 -2.26 -17.74 -13.79
CA ILE A 75 -2.55 -19.15 -13.45
C ILE A 75 -4.05 -19.36 -13.26
N SER A 76 -4.74 -18.45 -12.56
CA SER A 76 -6.19 -18.57 -12.37
C SER A 76 -6.97 -18.50 -13.68
N MET A 77 -6.56 -17.64 -14.62
CA MET A 77 -7.18 -17.52 -15.94
C MET A 77 -6.93 -18.76 -16.81
N LEU A 78 -5.70 -19.29 -16.78
CA LEU A 78 -5.34 -20.55 -17.45
C LEU A 78 -6.21 -21.71 -16.95
N ASN A 79 -6.31 -21.87 -15.63
CA ASN A 79 -7.10 -22.95 -15.02
C ASN A 79 -8.60 -22.80 -15.28
N SER A 80 -9.08 -21.59 -15.55
CA SER A 80 -10.49 -21.30 -15.84
C SER A 80 -10.82 -21.41 -17.33
N CYS A 81 -9.88 -21.81 -18.19
CA CYS A 81 -10.00 -21.80 -19.65
C CYS A 81 -10.40 -20.42 -20.23
N ASN A 82 -10.04 -19.34 -19.53
CA ASN A 82 -10.34 -17.97 -19.94
C ASN A 82 -9.20 -17.39 -20.78
N THR A 83 -9.54 -16.45 -21.66
CA THR A 83 -8.53 -15.70 -22.43
C THR A 83 -7.71 -14.80 -21.51
N ILE A 84 -6.39 -14.92 -21.58
CA ILE A 84 -5.48 -14.07 -20.81
C ILE A 84 -5.35 -12.71 -21.50
N SER A 85 -5.69 -11.66 -20.77
CA SER A 85 -5.52 -10.27 -21.21
C SER A 85 -4.62 -9.52 -20.22
N ILE A 86 -3.49 -9.00 -20.71
CA ILE A 86 -2.52 -8.26 -19.89
C ILE A 86 -3.13 -6.97 -19.31
N PRO A 87 -3.88 -6.15 -20.08
CA PRO A 87 -4.55 -4.97 -19.54
C PRO A 87 -5.55 -5.30 -18.43
N ASP A 88 -6.33 -6.37 -18.60
CA ASP A 88 -7.37 -6.75 -17.63
C ASP A 88 -6.75 -7.29 -16.34
N ALA A 89 -5.69 -8.11 -16.46
CA ALA A 89 -4.90 -8.57 -15.33
C ALA A 89 -4.35 -7.41 -14.51
N PHE A 90 -3.69 -6.46 -15.19
CA PHE A 90 -3.07 -5.32 -14.53
C PHE A 90 -4.12 -4.38 -13.90
N GLY A 91 -5.24 -4.16 -14.58
CA GLY A 91 -6.35 -3.37 -14.06
C GLY A 91 -6.95 -3.99 -12.78
N ALA A 92 -7.24 -5.29 -12.80
CA ALA A 92 -7.78 -6.01 -11.66
C ALA A 92 -6.82 -6.02 -10.45
N ILE A 93 -5.53 -6.25 -10.69
CA ILE A 93 -4.52 -6.22 -9.62
C ILE A 93 -4.35 -4.81 -9.07
N SER A 94 -4.33 -3.80 -9.94
CA SER A 94 -4.26 -2.40 -9.53
C SER A 94 -5.46 -2.01 -8.68
N GLN A 95 -6.66 -2.45 -9.03
CA GLN A 95 -7.87 -2.23 -8.24
C GLN A 95 -7.74 -2.86 -6.85
N SER A 96 -7.44 -4.16 -6.80
CA SER A 96 -7.30 -4.90 -5.54
C SER A 96 -6.20 -4.32 -4.63
N ALA A 97 -5.08 -3.88 -5.21
CA ALA A 97 -4.01 -3.24 -4.46
C ALA A 97 -4.43 -1.87 -3.90
N CYS A 98 -5.19 -1.07 -4.65
CA CYS A 98 -5.74 0.20 -4.16
C CYS A 98 -6.76 -0.01 -3.04
N GLU A 99 -7.61 -1.03 -3.14
CA GLU A 99 -8.56 -1.40 -2.10
C GLU A 99 -7.85 -1.76 -0.79
N ARG A 100 -6.83 -2.63 -0.86
CA ARG A 100 -6.02 -2.98 0.31
C ARG A 100 -5.31 -1.77 0.91
N ALA A 101 -4.78 -0.88 0.07
CA ALA A 101 -4.15 0.35 0.52
C ALA A 101 -5.16 1.25 1.26
N ASN A 102 -6.37 1.41 0.74
CA ASN A 102 -7.44 2.16 1.40
C ASN A 102 -7.79 1.57 2.77
N SER A 103 -8.03 0.26 2.86
CA SER A 103 -8.32 -0.41 4.13
C SER A 103 -7.21 -0.15 5.15
N ARG A 104 -5.95 -0.31 4.74
CA ARG A 104 -4.80 -0.08 5.63
C ARG A 104 -4.72 1.37 6.14
N CYS A 105 -5.02 2.35 5.28
CA CYS A 105 -5.02 3.76 5.65
C CYS A 105 -6.17 4.12 6.60
N ILE A 106 -7.34 3.51 6.39
CA ILE A 106 -8.50 3.65 7.29
C ILE A 106 -8.18 3.06 8.67
N ASP A 107 -7.63 1.85 8.71
CA ASP A 107 -7.23 1.19 9.97
C ASP A 107 -6.22 2.05 10.74
N GLY A 108 -5.22 2.59 10.05
CA GLY A 108 -4.22 3.48 10.67
C GLY A 108 -4.82 4.78 11.21
N TYR A 109 -5.80 5.36 10.52
CA TYR A 109 -6.53 6.53 11.01
C TYR A 109 -7.37 6.21 12.25
N GLU A 110 -8.06 5.06 12.26
CA GLU A 110 -8.85 4.62 13.42
C GLU A 110 -7.95 4.29 14.63
N GLU A 111 -6.79 3.69 14.41
CA GLU A 111 -5.79 3.46 15.46
C GLU A 111 -5.27 4.78 16.05
N ALA A 112 -4.96 5.77 15.19
CA ALA A 112 -4.59 7.11 15.63
C ALA A 112 -5.71 7.76 16.47
N PHE A 113 -6.98 7.50 16.14
CA PHE A 113 -8.11 7.99 16.91
C PHE A 113 -8.24 7.28 18.27
N LEU A 114 -8.05 5.97 18.33
CA LEU A 114 -8.06 5.23 19.61
C LEU A 114 -7.04 5.81 20.59
N ASN A 115 -5.86 6.19 20.10
CA ASN A 115 -4.82 6.85 20.90
C ASN A 115 -5.20 8.28 21.33
N LEU A 116 -5.97 9.01 20.51
CA LEU A 116 -6.49 10.34 20.87
C LEU A 116 -7.61 10.24 21.92
N ARG A 117 -8.40 9.16 21.90
CA ARG A 117 -9.64 9.03 22.67
C ARG A 117 -9.47 9.32 24.17
N GLY A 118 -8.35 8.94 24.75
CA GLY A 118 -8.02 9.21 26.17
C GLY A 118 -7.77 10.68 26.51
N LYS A 119 -7.60 11.56 25.51
CA LYS A 119 -7.39 13.00 25.66
C LYS A 119 -8.66 13.82 25.47
N LEU A 120 -9.76 13.20 25.06
CA LEU A 120 -11.04 13.90 24.87
C LEU A 120 -11.64 14.34 26.23
N PRO A 121 -12.40 15.44 26.28
CA PRO A 121 -12.71 16.35 25.18
C PRO A 121 -11.58 17.36 24.89
N LEU A 122 -11.44 17.73 23.62
CA LEU A 122 -10.47 18.69 23.08
C LEU A 122 -11.17 19.91 22.47
N ASP A 123 -10.42 21.00 22.32
CA ASP A 123 -10.89 22.19 21.61
C ASP A 123 -11.09 21.92 20.10
N SER A 124 -11.95 22.73 19.46
CA SER A 124 -12.23 22.63 18.02
C SER A 124 -10.98 22.80 17.15
N SER A 125 -10.04 23.65 17.57
CA SER A 125 -8.77 23.84 16.84
C SER A 125 -7.87 22.61 16.96
N GLU A 126 -7.78 22.01 18.16
CA GLU A 126 -6.95 20.83 18.44
C GLU A 126 -7.44 19.59 17.68
N ILE A 127 -8.76 19.33 17.69
CA ILE A 127 -9.33 18.18 16.99
C ILE A 127 -9.18 18.32 15.46
N SER A 128 -9.32 19.54 14.95
CA SER A 128 -9.11 19.83 13.52
C SER A 128 -7.65 19.64 13.13
N PHE A 129 -6.71 20.13 13.94
CA PHE A 129 -5.29 19.94 13.71
C PHE A 129 -4.89 18.45 13.72
N TRP A 130 -5.39 17.69 14.70
CA TRP A 130 -5.18 16.25 14.75
C TRP A 130 -5.69 15.55 13.49
N HIS A 131 -6.92 15.86 13.05
CA HIS A 131 -7.50 15.28 11.83
C HIS A 131 -6.66 15.59 10.59
N MET A 132 -6.20 16.84 10.45
CA MET A 132 -5.33 17.24 9.34
C MET A 132 -4.03 16.45 9.32
N SER A 133 -3.42 16.23 10.49
CA SER A 133 -2.20 15.42 10.60
C SER A 133 -2.46 13.96 10.24
N ALA A 134 -3.44 13.33 10.89
CA ALA A 134 -3.75 11.92 10.67
C ALA A 134 -4.19 11.63 9.22
N SER A 135 -4.94 12.56 8.60
CA SER A 135 -5.34 12.43 7.20
C SER A 135 -4.17 12.58 6.25
N ARG A 136 -3.23 13.49 6.54
CA ARG A 136 -2.00 13.63 5.76
C ARG A 136 -1.18 12.34 5.80
N ASP A 137 -0.99 11.79 7.01
CA ASP A 137 -0.24 10.54 7.19
C ASP A 137 -0.89 9.38 6.43
N ALA A 138 -2.23 9.24 6.52
CA ALA A 138 -2.98 8.24 5.77
C ALA A 138 -2.81 8.41 4.24
N ILE A 139 -2.89 9.64 3.73
CA ILE A 139 -2.71 9.93 2.30
C ILE A 139 -1.28 9.65 1.83
N ASP A 140 -0.28 9.96 2.64
CA ASP A 140 1.12 9.72 2.28
C ASP A 140 1.46 8.23 2.28
N VAL A 141 0.96 7.47 3.25
CA VAL A 141 1.03 5.99 3.22
C VAL A 141 0.36 5.43 1.97
N TYR A 142 -0.84 5.92 1.63
CA TYR A 142 -1.55 5.50 0.43
C TYR A 142 -0.73 5.73 -0.85
N LYS A 143 -0.10 6.91 -1.00
CA LYS A 143 0.76 7.23 -2.16
C LYS A 143 1.94 6.27 -2.27
N THR A 144 2.58 5.95 -1.15
CA THR A 144 3.71 5.02 -1.14
C THR A 144 3.29 3.63 -1.58
N TRP A 145 2.16 3.13 -1.06
CA TRP A 145 1.64 1.79 -1.36
C TRP A 145 1.11 1.64 -2.79
N THR A 146 0.58 2.72 -3.34
CA THR A 146 0.02 2.74 -4.70
C THR A 146 1.01 3.25 -5.75
N SER A 147 2.27 3.50 -5.36
CA SER A 147 3.34 3.88 -6.26
C SER A 147 3.53 2.83 -7.34
N GLY A 148 3.46 3.26 -8.60
CA GLY A 148 3.59 2.37 -9.75
C GLY A 148 2.33 1.59 -10.13
N LEU A 149 1.16 1.87 -9.52
CA LEU A 149 -0.11 1.34 -10.00
C LEU A 149 -0.74 2.22 -11.09
N GLN A 150 -1.81 1.74 -11.70
CA GLN A 150 -2.51 2.47 -12.76
C GLN A 150 -3.14 3.76 -12.20
N LYS A 151 -2.69 4.92 -12.70
CA LYS A 151 -3.07 6.26 -12.20
C LYS A 151 -4.58 6.46 -12.06
N GLN A 152 -5.38 5.95 -13.00
CA GLN A 152 -6.84 6.08 -12.96
C GLN A 152 -7.43 5.41 -11.71
N ASN A 153 -7.01 4.18 -11.40
CA ASN A 153 -7.44 3.48 -10.20
C ASN A 153 -6.92 4.18 -8.95
N VAL A 154 -5.63 4.54 -8.92
CA VAL A 154 -5.03 5.25 -7.78
C VAL A 154 -5.81 6.52 -7.43
N ASN A 155 -6.16 7.34 -8.42
CA ASN A 155 -6.91 8.58 -8.20
C ASN A 155 -8.35 8.31 -7.74
N ARG A 156 -9.04 7.32 -8.33
CA ARG A 156 -10.39 6.93 -7.93
C ARG A 156 -10.44 6.51 -6.46
N TYR A 157 -9.54 5.62 -6.06
CA TYR A 157 -9.51 5.10 -4.69
C TYR A 157 -8.98 6.14 -3.69
N LYS A 158 -8.11 7.07 -4.12
CA LYS A 158 -7.71 8.22 -3.30
C LYS A 158 -8.90 9.12 -2.94
N LEU A 159 -9.77 9.42 -3.90
CA LEU A 159 -10.98 10.21 -3.64
C LEU A 159 -11.90 9.50 -2.64
N GLN A 160 -12.06 8.18 -2.78
CA GLN A 160 -12.83 7.38 -1.82
C GLN A 160 -12.20 7.39 -0.41
N LEU A 161 -10.87 7.36 -0.32
CA LEU A 161 -10.17 7.48 0.96
C LEU A 161 -10.42 8.85 1.59
N GLU A 162 -10.28 9.94 0.84
CA GLU A 162 -10.52 11.31 1.32
C GLU A 162 -11.96 11.49 1.82
N GLU A 163 -12.95 10.96 1.08
CA GLU A 163 -14.35 10.95 1.50
C GLU A 163 -14.55 10.15 2.78
N LYS A 164 -13.93 8.97 2.88
CA LYS A 164 -14.02 8.12 4.07
C LYS A 164 -13.39 8.78 5.30
N LEU A 165 -12.23 9.43 5.14
CA LEU A 165 -11.56 10.18 6.21
C LEU A 165 -12.44 11.33 6.72
N LYS A 166 -13.16 12.02 5.82
CA LYS A 166 -14.14 13.04 6.20
C LYS A 166 -15.27 12.46 7.07
N THR A 167 -15.87 11.34 6.65
CA THR A 167 -16.92 10.67 7.45
C THR A 167 -16.40 10.20 8.80
N LEU A 168 -15.16 9.69 8.86
CA LEU A 168 -14.53 9.31 10.13
C LEU A 168 -14.31 10.53 11.03
N PHE A 169 -13.93 11.69 10.47
CA PHE A 169 -13.77 12.92 11.23
C PHE A 169 -15.09 13.44 11.80
N GLU A 170 -16.20 13.34 11.06
CA GLU A 170 -17.55 13.66 11.56
C GLU A 170 -17.89 12.79 12.79
N ARG A 171 -17.57 11.49 12.74
CA ARG A 171 -17.74 10.57 13.89
C ARG A 171 -16.89 10.98 15.09
N VAL A 172 -15.61 11.28 14.86
CA VAL A 172 -14.67 11.73 15.90
C VAL A 172 -15.15 13.03 16.56
N SER A 173 -15.63 13.98 15.74
CA SER A 173 -16.15 15.27 16.21
C SER A 173 -17.41 15.10 17.05
N ALA A 174 -18.33 14.21 16.64
CA ALA A 174 -19.52 13.91 17.42
C ALA A 174 -19.18 13.27 18.77
N GLU A 175 -18.21 12.37 18.83
CA GLU A 175 -17.74 11.78 20.09
C GLU A 175 -17.09 12.82 21.00
N ASN A 176 -16.28 13.71 20.46
CA ASN A 176 -15.68 14.82 21.22
C ASN A 176 -16.76 15.75 21.81
N ALA A 177 -17.76 16.13 21.01
CA ALA A 177 -18.87 16.98 21.45
C ALA A 177 -19.64 16.33 22.61
N LYS A 178 -19.94 15.04 22.51
CA LYS A 178 -20.60 14.27 23.58
C LYS A 178 -19.78 14.26 24.87
N MET A 179 -18.47 14.05 24.79
CA MET A 179 -17.58 14.08 25.96
C MET A 179 -17.50 15.48 26.57
N CYS A 180 -17.54 16.52 25.73
CA CYS A 180 -17.55 17.92 26.17
C CYS A 180 -18.83 18.26 26.94
N GLU A 181 -19.99 17.86 26.41
CA GLU A 181 -21.29 18.00 27.08
C GLU A 181 -21.29 17.29 28.45
N GLN A 182 -20.85 16.03 28.50
CA GLN A 182 -20.78 15.26 29.74
C GLN A 182 -19.87 15.91 30.78
N LYS A 183 -18.70 16.41 30.38
CA LYS A 183 -17.75 17.09 31.28
C LYS A 183 -18.33 18.41 31.78
N SER A 184 -18.96 19.18 30.90
CA SER A 184 -19.60 20.46 31.25
C SER A 184 -20.73 20.26 32.25
N LEU A 185 -21.60 19.28 32.01
CA LEU A 185 -22.71 18.96 32.92
C LEU A 185 -22.23 18.53 34.31
N LYS A 186 -21.15 17.73 34.38
CA LYS A 186 -20.52 17.36 35.67
C LYS A 186 -20.03 18.58 36.44
N ILE A 187 -19.28 19.46 35.77
CA ILE A 187 -18.75 20.69 36.39
C ILE A 187 -19.89 21.59 36.86
N ILE A 188 -20.92 21.78 36.04
CA ILE A 188 -22.11 22.55 36.40
C ILE A 188 -22.74 21.98 37.68
N ASN A 189 -23.01 20.67 37.72
CA ASN A 189 -23.62 20.04 38.89
C ASN A 189 -22.75 20.15 40.15
N GLU A 190 -21.43 20.03 40.03
CA GLU A 190 -20.49 20.22 41.15
C GLU A 190 -20.55 21.66 41.69
N LEU A 191 -20.51 22.66 40.80
CA LEU A 191 -20.59 24.08 41.18
C LEU A 191 -21.93 24.44 41.82
N TYR A 192 -23.04 23.92 41.28
CA TYR A 192 -24.37 24.14 41.86
C TYR A 192 -24.50 23.48 43.24
N ARG A 193 -23.95 22.28 43.44
CA ARG A 193 -23.96 21.63 44.75
C ARG A 193 -23.19 22.44 45.80
N GLU A 194 -22.02 22.96 45.46
CA GLU A 194 -21.25 23.83 46.37
C GLU A 194 -22.00 25.12 46.73
N LEU A 195 -22.75 25.68 45.79
CA LEU A 195 -23.61 26.86 46.00
C LEU A 195 -24.79 26.54 46.93
N GLU A 196 -25.45 25.40 46.75
CA GLU A 196 -26.55 24.94 47.61
C GLU A 196 -26.08 24.66 49.04
N GLU A 197 -24.90 24.05 49.21
CA GLU A 197 -24.30 23.78 50.52
C GLU A 197 -23.92 25.07 51.27
N LYS A 198 -23.48 26.12 50.54
CA LYS A 198 -23.08 27.40 51.14
C LYS A 198 -24.24 28.37 51.41
N ASN A 199 -25.38 28.25 50.73
CA ASN A 199 -26.46 29.23 50.86
C ASN A 199 -27.88 28.67 50.60
N PRO A 200 -28.37 27.73 51.43
CA PRO A 200 -29.62 27.00 51.17
C PRO A 200 -30.88 27.89 51.12
N GLN A 201 -30.86 29.06 51.76
CA GLN A 201 -32.01 29.98 51.82
C GLN A 201 -32.13 30.93 50.61
N GLN A 202 -31.06 31.12 49.82
CA GLN A 202 -31.06 32.07 48.69
C GLN A 202 -31.39 31.40 47.34
N CYS A 203 -31.27 30.07 47.23
CA CYS A 203 -31.58 29.33 46.00
C CYS A 203 -33.08 29.09 45.78
N LEU A 204 -33.87 28.95 46.86
CA LEU A 204 -35.33 28.70 46.78
C LEU A 204 -36.14 29.85 46.17
N SER A 205 -35.60 31.07 46.10
CA SER A 205 -36.30 32.25 45.57
C SER A 205 -36.04 32.54 44.09
N ARG A 206 -35.09 31.85 43.44
CA ARG A 206 -34.72 32.08 42.03
C ARG A 206 -35.23 31.01 41.05
N LEU A 207 -35.97 30.02 41.56
CA LEU A 207 -36.61 28.95 40.78
C LEU A 207 -38.14 29.14 40.62
N ARG A 208 -38.68 30.31 40.99
CA ARG A 208 -40.07 30.70 40.70
C ARG A 208 -40.14 31.77 39.63
#